data_AF-A0A6A1QDY9-F1
#
_entry.id   AF-A0A6A1QDY9-F1
#
_cell.length_a   1.000
_cell.length_b   1.000
_cell.length_c   1.000
_cell.angle_alpha   90.00
_cell.angle_beta   90.00
_cell.angle_gamma   90.00
#
_symmetry.space_group_name_H-M   'P 1'
#
loop_
_entity.id
_entity.type
_entity.pdbx_description
1 polymer ?
#
loop_
_entity_poly.entity_id
_entity_poly.type
_entity_poly.pdbx_seq_one_letter_code
_entity_poly.pdbx_strand_id
1 'polypeptide(L)'
;MKTLTAKANPDLFGKISSFIRKYDAANVSLIFDNQGSESFQGHGYHHPHSYREAPKGVDQYPAVVSLPSDRPVLHWPNVIMIMTDRTSDLNSLEKVVHFYDDKVQSTYFLTRPEPHFTIVVIFESKKSERDSHFISFLSEISLALKNPKVFASLKPGSKG
;
A
#
# COMPACT_ATOMS: atom_id res chain seq x y z
N MET A 1 19.30 -7.11 -9.71
CA MET A 1 18.23 -6.11 -9.48
C MET A 1 18.33 -4.89 -10.40
N LYS A 2 19.47 -4.18 -10.50
CA LYS A 2 19.60 -2.96 -11.35
C LYS A 2 19.15 -3.14 -12.81
N THR A 3 19.42 -4.29 -13.42
CA THR A 3 18.99 -4.60 -14.81
C THR A 3 17.47 -4.72 -14.96
N LEU A 4 16.76 -5.19 -13.94
CA LEU A 4 15.29 -5.25 -13.94
C LEU A 4 14.70 -3.85 -13.72
N THR A 5 15.24 -3.09 -12.76
CA THR A 5 14.84 -1.70 -12.50
C THR A 5 15.01 -0.82 -13.75
N ALA A 6 16.08 -1.01 -14.53
CA ALA A 6 16.28 -0.25 -15.78
C ALA A 6 15.16 -0.43 -16.82
N LYS A 7 14.41 -1.54 -16.73
CA LYS A 7 13.24 -1.82 -17.58
C LYS A 7 11.91 -1.43 -16.92
N ALA A 8 11.91 -1.14 -15.62
CA ALA A 8 10.72 -0.77 -14.86
C ALA A 8 10.41 0.72 -15.07
N ASN A 9 9.42 1.02 -15.92
CA ASN A 9 8.97 2.38 -16.17
C ASN A 9 7.46 2.50 -15.85
N PRO A 10 7.08 3.21 -14.79
CA PRO A 10 7.92 3.97 -13.85
C PRO A 10 8.64 3.10 -12.79
N ASP A 11 9.82 3.53 -12.33
CA ASP A 11 10.48 2.96 -11.15
C ASP A 11 9.77 3.44 -9.87
N LEU A 12 8.74 2.70 -9.46
CA LEU A 12 7.93 3.01 -8.27
C LEU A 12 8.76 2.89 -6.98
N PHE A 13 9.69 1.93 -6.92
CA PHE A 13 10.51 1.71 -5.73
C PHE A 13 11.48 2.88 -5.51
N GLY A 14 12.14 3.36 -6.57
CA GLY A 14 12.99 4.54 -6.54
C GLY A 14 12.22 5.82 -6.20
N LYS A 15 10.97 5.96 -6.69
CA LYS A 15 10.06 7.06 -6.33
C LYS A 15 9.72 7.05 -4.84
N ILE A 16 9.31 5.90 -4.29
CA ILE A 16 9.00 5.77 -2.85
C ILE A 16 10.24 6.08 -2.01
N SER A 17 11.41 5.54 -2.38
CA SER A 17 12.67 5.80 -1.69
C SER A 17 13.04 7.28 -1.67
N SER A 18 12.79 7.98 -2.78
CA SER A 18 13.03 9.43 -2.88
C SER A 18 12.01 10.25 -2.10
N PHE A 19 10.75 9.81 -2.06
CA PHE A 19 9.71 10.42 -1.24
C PHE A 19 10.06 10.35 0.26
N ILE A 20 10.46 9.16 0.74
CA ILE A 20 10.89 8.95 2.13
C ILE A 20 12.01 9.93 2.49
N ARG A 21 13.07 9.99 1.69
CA ARG A 21 14.21 10.88 1.91
C ARG A 21 13.82 12.36 1.89
N LYS A 22 12.87 12.75 1.02
CA LYS A 22 12.47 14.16 0.83
C LYS A 22 11.60 14.67 1.98
N TYR A 23 10.72 13.84 2.50
CA TYR A 23 9.69 14.25 3.46
C TYR A 23 9.87 13.66 4.86
N ASP A 24 10.93 12.88 5.05
CA ASP A 24 11.26 12.21 6.32
C ASP A 24 10.10 11.33 6.81
N ALA A 25 9.58 10.51 5.89
CA ALA A 25 8.56 9.53 6.24
C ALA A 25 9.22 8.37 7.00
N ALA A 26 8.64 7.97 8.13
CA ALA A 26 9.15 6.87 8.93
C ALA A 26 9.07 5.54 8.17
N ASN A 27 7.96 5.30 7.46
CA ASN A 27 7.80 4.11 6.65
C ASN A 27 6.81 4.31 5.50
N VAL A 28 7.06 3.60 4.40
CA VAL A 28 6.07 3.34 3.36
C VAL A 28 5.98 1.84 3.13
N SER A 29 4.78 1.28 3.25
CA SER A 29 4.54 -0.16 3.09
C SER A 29 3.43 -0.44 2.07
N LEU A 30 3.62 -1.52 1.31
CA LEU A 30 2.57 -2.16 0.51
C LEU A 30 2.05 -3.37 1.27
N ILE A 31 0.76 -3.34 1.59
CA ILE A 31 0.06 -4.35 2.39
C ILE A 31 -0.73 -5.22 1.43
N PHE A 32 -0.57 -6.54 1.55
CA PHE A 32 -1.44 -7.49 0.89
C PHE A 32 -2.57 -7.89 1.84
N ASP A 33 -3.81 -7.73 1.41
CA ASP A 33 -4.99 -8.19 2.13
C ASP A 33 -5.26 -9.64 1.76
N ASN A 34 -5.02 -10.53 2.73
CA ASN A 34 -5.22 -11.95 2.55
C ASN A 34 -6.63 -12.44 2.95
N GLN A 35 -7.57 -11.55 3.29
CA GLN A 35 -8.92 -11.98 3.65
C GLN A 35 -9.63 -12.62 2.46
N GLY A 36 -10.19 -13.81 2.69
CA GLY A 36 -10.90 -14.60 1.67
C GLY A 36 -10.00 -15.38 0.71
N SER A 37 -8.67 -15.33 0.89
CA SER A 37 -7.72 -16.12 0.12
C SER A 37 -7.36 -17.42 0.85
N GLU A 38 -7.89 -18.54 0.37
CA GLU A 38 -7.58 -19.88 0.90
C GLU A 38 -6.17 -20.36 0.51
N SER A 39 -5.54 -19.72 -0.47
CA SER A 39 -4.30 -20.19 -1.11
C SER A 39 -3.02 -19.61 -0.50
N PHE A 40 -3.10 -18.51 0.26
CA PHE A 40 -1.92 -17.93 0.89
C PHE A 40 -1.64 -18.59 2.25
N GLN A 41 -0.53 -19.30 2.33
CA GLN A 41 -0.10 -20.02 3.53
C GLN A 41 1.07 -19.33 4.26
N GLY A 42 1.31 -18.05 3.97
CA GLY A 42 2.44 -17.28 4.49
C GLY A 42 3.61 -17.18 3.52
N HIS A 43 4.74 -16.68 4.01
CA HIS A 43 5.93 -16.41 3.19
C HIS A 43 6.75 -17.68 2.89
N GLY A 44 7.34 -17.75 1.69
CA GLY A 44 8.26 -18.81 1.29
C GLY A 44 7.60 -19.98 0.54
N TYR A 45 8.42 -20.99 0.20
CA TYR A 45 7.93 -22.21 -0.43
C TYR A 45 7.16 -23.06 0.59
N HIS A 46 6.00 -23.55 0.16
CA HIS A 46 5.17 -24.47 0.93
C HIS A 46 4.93 -25.73 0.12
N HIS A 47 5.09 -26.89 0.77
CA HIS A 47 4.80 -28.16 0.14
C HIS A 47 3.29 -28.28 -0.07
N PRO A 48 2.79 -28.68 -1.26
CA PRO A 48 1.36 -28.70 -1.56
C PRO A 48 0.49 -29.54 -0.61
N HIS A 49 1.09 -30.50 0.10
CA HIS A 49 0.40 -31.41 1.02
C HIS A 49 0.60 -31.10 2.51
N SER A 50 1.30 -30.02 2.87
CA SER A 50 1.41 -29.63 4.29
C SER A 50 0.18 -28.84 4.74
N TYR A 51 -0.49 -29.30 5.80
CA TYR A 51 -1.54 -28.52 6.45
C TYR A 51 -0.92 -27.35 7.22
N ARG A 52 -1.44 -26.14 7.00
CA ARG A 52 -1.15 -24.97 7.82
C ARG A 52 -2.41 -24.17 8.04
N GLU A 53 -2.49 -23.58 9.22
CA GLU A 53 -3.55 -22.65 9.57
C GLU A 53 -3.34 -21.34 8.80
N ALA A 54 -4.41 -20.82 8.19
CA ALA A 54 -4.35 -19.54 7.50
C ALA A 54 -3.93 -18.43 8.47
N PRO A 55 -3.16 -17.41 8.03
CA PRO A 55 -2.77 -16.31 8.88
C PRO A 55 -4.01 -15.65 9.53
N LYS A 56 -3.92 -15.35 10.83
CA LYS A 56 -5.01 -14.74 11.61
C LYS A 56 -4.56 -13.42 12.23
N GLY A 57 -5.51 -12.49 12.40
CA GLY A 57 -5.26 -11.20 13.03
C GLY A 57 -4.19 -10.37 12.29
N VAL A 58 -3.13 -10.00 12.99
CA VAL A 58 -2.04 -9.15 12.48
C VAL A 58 -1.35 -9.74 11.25
N ASP A 59 -1.25 -11.07 11.17
CA ASP A 59 -0.56 -11.75 10.08
C ASP A 59 -1.42 -11.88 8.81
N GLN A 60 -2.69 -11.47 8.85
CA GLN A 60 -3.55 -11.36 7.66
C GLN A 60 -3.16 -10.22 6.72
N TYR A 61 -2.41 -9.26 7.25
CA TYR A 61 -1.99 -8.06 6.54
C TYR A 61 -0.45 -8.00 6.52
N PRO A 62 0.25 -8.86 5.76
CA PRO A 62 1.69 -8.76 5.61
C PRO A 62 2.10 -7.53 4.80
N ALA A 63 3.22 -6.92 5.18
CA ALA A 63 3.90 -5.93 4.35
C ALA A 63 4.72 -6.67 3.27
N VAL A 64 4.22 -6.72 2.04
CA VAL A 64 4.94 -7.35 0.91
C VAL A 64 6.06 -6.47 0.37
N VAL A 65 5.99 -5.16 0.65
CA VAL A 65 7.09 -4.20 0.48
C VAL A 65 7.09 -3.29 1.71
N SER A 66 8.28 -2.98 2.24
CA SER A 66 8.45 -2.00 3.32
C SER A 66 9.75 -1.24 3.12
N LEU A 67 9.69 0.09 3.29
CA LEU A 67 10.84 0.99 3.14
C LEU A 67 10.83 2.08 4.21
N PRO A 68 11.99 2.50 4.75
CA PRO A 68 13.34 2.06 4.37
C PRO A 68 13.78 0.74 5.01
N SER A 69 13.12 0.33 6.10
CA SER A 69 13.40 -0.88 6.87
C SER A 69 12.26 -1.88 6.78
N ASP A 70 12.36 -2.96 7.54
CA ASP A 70 11.29 -3.95 7.69
C ASP A 70 9.99 -3.34 8.24
N ARG A 71 8.92 -4.14 8.21
CA ARG A 71 7.58 -3.78 8.68
C ARG A 71 7.62 -3.09 10.05
N PRO A 72 7.04 -1.88 10.21
CA PRO A 72 7.03 -1.17 11.48
C PRO A 72 6.02 -1.79 12.46
N VAL A 73 6.49 -2.75 13.26
CA VAL A 73 5.66 -3.58 14.15
C VAL A 73 4.81 -2.75 15.12
N LEU A 74 5.36 -1.66 15.67
CA LEU A 74 4.67 -0.80 16.63
C LEU A 74 3.50 -0.02 16.01
N HIS A 75 3.58 0.30 14.71
CA HIS A 75 2.53 1.03 13.99
C HIS A 75 1.45 0.12 13.40
N TRP A 76 1.74 -1.17 13.26
CA TRP A 76 0.87 -2.10 12.55
C TRP A 76 -0.55 -2.23 13.13
N PRO A 77 -0.75 -2.25 14.47
CA PRO A 77 -2.09 -2.25 15.05
C PRO A 77 -2.93 -1.05 14.61
N ASN A 78 -2.33 0.15 14.58
CA ASN A 78 -3.01 1.37 14.12
C ASN A 78 -3.33 1.31 12.63
N VAL A 79 -2.41 0.79 11.81
CA VAL A 79 -2.64 0.60 10.38
C VAL A 79 -3.83 -0.34 10.13
N ILE A 80 -3.89 -1.48 10.82
CA ILE A 80 -4.99 -2.44 10.71
C ILE A 80 -6.31 -1.79 11.17
N MET A 81 -6.30 -1.11 12.32
CA MET A 81 -7.46 -0.38 12.83
C MET A 81 -8.01 0.59 11.79
N ILE A 82 -7.16 1.44 11.19
CA ILE A 82 -7.57 2.40 10.16
C ILE A 82 -8.13 1.67 8.93
N MET A 83 -7.50 0.58 8.49
CA MET A 83 -7.97 -0.21 7.36
C MET A 83 -9.36 -0.79 7.61
N THR A 84 -9.63 -1.29 8.82
CA THR A 84 -10.93 -1.82 9.22
C THR A 84 -11.98 -0.71 9.31
N ASP A 85 -11.69 0.37 10.05
CA ASP A 85 -12.64 1.46 10.30
C ASP A 85 -12.97 2.26 9.03
N ARG A 86 -12.03 2.36 8.09
CA ARG A 86 -12.17 3.12 6.84
C ARG A 86 -12.27 2.21 5.62
N THR A 87 -12.75 0.98 5.82
CA THR A 87 -12.95 -0.01 4.76
C THR A 87 -13.79 0.53 3.59
N SER A 88 -14.88 1.26 3.88
CA SER A 88 -15.76 1.82 2.84
C SER A 88 -15.05 2.87 1.98
N ASP A 89 -14.25 3.74 2.59
CA ASP A 89 -13.45 4.74 1.89
C ASP A 89 -12.34 4.09 1.05
N LEU A 90 -11.63 3.10 1.62
CA LEU A 90 -10.57 2.39 0.91
C LEU A 90 -11.12 1.52 -0.23
N ASN A 91 -12.28 0.90 -0.07
CA ASN A 91 -12.92 0.10 -1.12
C ASN A 91 -13.45 0.92 -2.30
N SER A 92 -13.50 2.25 -2.21
CA SER A 92 -13.76 3.08 -3.39
C SER A 92 -12.57 3.12 -4.36
N LEU A 93 -11.40 2.64 -3.94
CA LEU A 93 -10.13 2.60 -4.71
C LEU A 93 -9.59 3.96 -5.18
N GLU A 94 -10.25 5.06 -4.81
CA GLU A 94 -9.94 6.40 -5.30
C GLU A 94 -9.59 7.39 -4.19
N LYS A 95 -9.95 7.06 -2.95
CA LYS A 95 -9.70 7.93 -1.81
C LYS A 95 -8.32 7.71 -1.21
N VAL A 96 -7.80 8.79 -0.64
CA VAL A 96 -6.68 8.77 0.30
C VAL A 96 -7.26 9.04 1.68
N VAL A 97 -7.11 8.10 2.60
CA VAL A 97 -7.51 8.22 4.00
C VAL A 97 -6.37 8.85 4.78
N HIS A 98 -6.66 9.88 5.56
CA HIS A 98 -5.75 10.47 6.54
C HIS A 98 -6.22 10.11 7.95
N PHE A 99 -5.25 9.84 8.83
CA PHE A 99 -5.49 9.64 10.25
C PHE A 99 -4.29 10.14 11.05
N TYR A 100 -4.54 10.90 12.12
CA TYR A 100 -3.51 11.30 13.08
C TYR A 100 -3.84 10.71 14.45
N ASP A 101 -2.89 9.97 15.02
CA ASP A 101 -2.97 9.44 16.37
C ASP A 101 -2.17 10.33 17.32
N ASP A 102 -2.87 11.02 18.21
CA ASP A 102 -2.25 11.91 19.18
C ASP A 102 -1.52 11.16 20.31
N LYS A 103 -1.87 9.90 20.58
CA LYS A 103 -1.20 9.11 21.64
C LYS A 103 0.21 8.72 21.24
N VAL A 104 0.40 8.37 19.97
CA VAL A 104 1.72 8.01 19.41
C VAL A 104 2.31 9.11 18.53
N GLN A 105 1.70 10.30 18.52
CA GLN A 105 2.13 11.48 17.76
C GLN A 105 2.46 11.17 16.28
N SER A 106 1.66 10.31 15.65
CA SER A 106 1.96 9.79 14.30
C SER A 106 0.81 10.01 13.33
N THR A 107 1.15 10.34 12.08
CA THR A 107 0.20 10.49 10.97
C THR A 107 0.32 9.36 9.96
N TYR A 108 -0.83 8.89 9.50
CA TYR A 108 -0.99 7.79 8.55
C TYR A 108 -1.75 8.31 7.32
N PHE A 109 -1.23 8.02 6.14
CA PHE A 109 -1.96 8.19 4.88
C PHE A 109 -2.10 6.84 4.19
N LEU A 110 -3.32 6.44 3.84
CA LEU A 110 -3.60 5.14 3.22
C LEU A 110 -4.36 5.33 1.90
N THR A 111 -4.05 4.50 0.91
CA THR A 111 -4.87 4.37 -0.31
C THR A 111 -4.86 2.94 -0.81
N ARG A 112 -5.91 2.54 -1.54
CA ARG A 112 -6.08 1.18 -2.05
C ARG A 112 -6.09 1.19 -3.58
N PRO A 113 -4.95 0.95 -4.25
CA PRO A 113 -4.89 0.88 -5.70
C PRO A 113 -5.74 -0.24 -6.31
N GLU A 114 -5.74 -1.40 -5.65
CA GLU A 114 -6.46 -2.61 -6.08
C GLU A 114 -7.09 -3.31 -4.88
N PRO A 115 -8.12 -4.17 -5.06
CA PRO A 115 -8.88 -4.75 -3.95
C PRO A 115 -8.03 -5.40 -2.86
N HIS A 116 -6.93 -6.07 -3.23
CA HIS A 116 -6.06 -6.79 -2.30
C HIS A 116 -4.80 -6.02 -1.88
N PHE A 117 -4.61 -4.79 -2.33
CA PHE A 117 -3.39 -4.03 -2.08
C PHE A 117 -3.67 -2.67 -1.47
N THR A 118 -3.14 -2.42 -0.27
CA THR A 118 -3.23 -1.12 0.40
C THR A 118 -1.83 -0.54 0.58
N ILE A 119 -1.64 0.72 0.20
CA ILE A 119 -0.40 1.46 0.44
C ILE A 119 -0.60 2.31 1.70
N VAL A 120 0.39 2.30 2.59
CA VAL A 120 0.42 3.17 3.77
C VAL A 120 1.71 3.99 3.81
N VAL A 121 1.59 5.26 4.15
CA VAL A 121 2.70 6.18 4.49
C VAL A 121 2.55 6.55 5.96
N ILE A 122 3.63 6.43 6.72
CA ILE A 122 3.68 6.68 8.15
C ILE A 122 4.67 7.82 8.42
N PHE A 123 4.25 8.79 9.20
CA PHE A 123 5.08 9.86 9.74
C PHE A 123 5.03 9.81 11.27
N GLU A 124 6.18 9.82 11.94
CA GLU A 124 6.30 10.01 13.39
C GLU A 124 6.23 11.50 13.76
N SER A 125 5.29 12.21 13.12
CA SER A 125 5.00 13.62 13.36
C SER A 125 3.60 13.94 12.87
N LYS A 126 3.01 15.01 13.40
CA LYS A 126 1.72 15.51 12.92
C LYS A 126 1.85 16.08 11.51
N LYS A 127 1.17 15.47 10.54
CA LYS A 127 0.98 15.99 9.18
C LYS A 127 -0.49 16.35 8.93
N SER A 128 -0.71 17.39 8.13
CA SER A 128 -2.04 17.89 7.81
C SER A 128 -2.67 17.05 6.70
N GLU A 129 -3.97 16.78 6.80
CA GLU A 129 -4.74 16.22 5.67
C GLU A 129 -4.72 17.15 4.45
N ARG A 130 -4.43 18.44 4.64
CA ARG A 130 -4.36 19.45 3.56
C ARG A 130 -3.01 19.46 2.84
N ASP A 131 -2.05 18.63 3.27
CA ASP A 131 -0.74 18.50 2.63
C ASP A 131 -0.90 17.80 1.27
N SER A 132 -1.25 18.60 0.25
CA SER A 132 -1.58 18.12 -1.09
C SER A 132 -0.48 17.28 -1.73
N HIS A 133 0.80 17.53 -1.38
CA HIS A 133 1.93 16.75 -1.88
C HIS A 133 1.86 15.26 -1.49
N PHE A 134 1.37 14.92 -0.29
CA PHE A 134 1.26 13.53 0.15
C PHE A 134 0.10 12.82 -0.55
N ILE A 135 -1.02 13.52 -0.70
CA ILE A 135 -2.19 13.03 -1.44
C ILE A 135 -1.83 12.82 -2.91
N SER A 136 -1.21 13.81 -3.56
CA SER A 136 -0.80 13.72 -4.96
C SER A 136 0.19 12.57 -5.19
N PHE A 137 1.15 12.38 -4.27
CA PHE A 137 2.07 11.25 -4.35
C PHE A 137 1.34 9.90 -4.27
N LEU A 138 0.46 9.70 -3.29
CA LEU A 138 -0.30 8.45 -3.16
C LEU A 138 -1.23 8.21 -4.34
N SER A 139 -1.88 9.27 -4.85
CA SER A 139 -2.70 9.19 -6.07
C SER A 139 -1.88 8.82 -7.30
N GLU A 140 -0.66 9.34 -7.44
CA GLU A 140 0.24 8.99 -8.55
C GLU A 140 0.65 7.51 -8.51
N ILE A 141 1.09 7.03 -7.34
CA ILE A 141 1.45 5.62 -7.16
C ILE A 141 0.23 4.72 -7.39
N SER A 142 -0.92 5.08 -6.83
CA SER A 142 -2.16 4.33 -6.99
C SER A 142 -2.56 4.24 -8.47
N LEU A 143 -2.53 5.35 -9.19
CA LEU A 143 -2.87 5.43 -10.60
C LEU A 143 -1.91 4.62 -11.49
N ALA A 144 -0.64 4.50 -11.12
CA ALA A 144 0.35 3.70 -11.84
C ALA A 144 0.12 2.19 -11.69
N LEU A 145 -0.57 1.76 -10.62
CA LEU A 145 -0.86 0.36 -10.31
C LEU A 145 -2.25 -0.09 -10.81
N LYS A 146 -3.14 0.85 -11.18
CA LYS A 146 -4.50 0.53 -11.65
C LYS A 146 -4.49 -0.07 -13.06
N ASN A 147 -4.79 -1.36 -13.14
CA ASN A 147 -4.98 -2.07 -14.41
C ASN A 147 -6.04 -1.44 -15.35
N PRO A 148 -7.24 -1.02 -14.91
CA PRO A 148 -8.26 -0.48 -15.82
C PRO A 148 -7.80 0.74 -16.63
N LYS A 149 -6.81 1.49 -16.14
CA LYS A 149 -6.27 2.67 -16.83
C LYS A 149 -5.61 2.32 -18.17
N VAL A 150 -4.87 1.20 -18.23
CA VAL A 150 -4.26 0.78 -19.50
C VAL A 150 -5.34 0.36 -20.50
N PHE A 151 -6.41 -0.27 -20.03
CA PHE A 151 -7.55 -0.63 -20.87
C PHE A 151 -8.29 0.61 -21.40
N ALA A 152 -8.40 1.69 -20.62
CA ALA A 152 -9.00 2.93 -21.10
C ALA A 152 -8.23 3.58 -22.27
N SER A 153 -6.93 3.29 -22.40
CA SER A 153 -6.13 3.74 -23.56
C SER A 153 -6.40 2.93 -24.83
N LEU A 154 -7.02 1.76 -24.72
CA LEU A 154 -7.53 0.96 -25.83
C LEU A 154 -8.86 1.55 -26.30
N LYS A 155 -8.83 2.77 -26.87
CA LYS A 155 -10.03 3.33 -27.49
C LYS A 155 -10.46 2.39 -28.64
N PRO A 156 -11.72 1.90 -28.70
CA PRO A 156 -12.22 1.21 -29.87
C PRO A 156 -12.13 2.16 -31.06
N GLY A 157 -11.57 1.69 -32.17
CA GLY A 157 -11.44 2.48 -33.38
C GLY A 157 -12.76 3.19 -33.72
N SER A 158 -12.67 4.50 -33.89
CA SER A 158 -13.68 5.31 -34.56
C SER A 158 -13.92 4.74 -35.96
N LYS A 159 -14.88 3.82 -36.11
CA LYS A 159 -15.60 3.54 -37.36
C LYS A 159 -17.02 3.08 -37.01
N GLY A 160 -17.96 3.97 -37.30
CA GLY A 160 -19.40 3.80 -37.25
C GLY A 160 -20.01 5.08 -37.78
#